data_AF-A0A3M8HAU7-F1
#
_entry.id   AF-A0A3M8HAU7-F1
#
_cell.length_a   1.000
_cell.length_b   1.000
_cell.length_c   1.000
_cell.angle_alpha   90.00
_cell.angle_beta   90.00
_cell.angle_gamma   90.00
#
_symmetry.space_group_name_H-M   'P 1'
#
loop_
_entity.id
_entity.type
_entity.pdbx_description
1 polymer ?
#
loop_
_entity_poly.entity_id
_entity_poly.type
_entity_poly.pdbx_seq_one_letter_code
_entity_poly.pdbx_strand_id
1 'polypeptide(L)'
;MLGAMNFITRHAFNFLSSFTVFIITVVNFDLGMLFVPIITIAAYYLSNKGIKSFQIRKKCKELGISRSEYKQIAMQIKKAKSHLHSLTQQFIQVRSVRSFKLLNEMTKISKRIINIVQMNPRKFYSVEDFFYSHLPSAVQLTENYSMLSQQQVKDSEIHLTLEDTRRTLKGLHETMENDLKSALESDLENLKIELDYVKFENAKQQRQIELRGDK
;
A
#
# COMPACT_ATOMS: atom_id res chain seq x y z
N MET A 1 6.23 -1.43 0.76
CA MET A 1 7.21 -2.40 0.22
C MET A 1 8.40 -1.67 -0.39
N LEU A 2 9.57 -2.30 -0.60
CA LEU A 2 10.77 -1.61 -1.11
C LEU A 2 10.41 -0.67 -2.28
N GLY A 3 10.65 0.63 -2.10
CA GLY A 3 10.28 1.65 -3.08
C GLY A 3 11.10 1.59 -4.38
N ALA A 4 10.67 2.34 -5.39
CA ALA A 4 11.34 2.42 -6.69
C ALA A 4 12.83 2.81 -6.56
N MET A 5 13.16 3.71 -5.64
CA MET A 5 14.56 4.08 -5.37
C MET A 5 15.43 2.89 -4.93
N ASN A 6 14.90 1.99 -4.09
CA ASN A 6 15.63 0.78 -3.67
C ASN A 6 15.82 -0.21 -4.84
N PHE A 7 14.86 -0.25 -5.77
CA PHE A 7 14.99 -1.04 -6.98
C PHE A 7 16.08 -0.46 -7.89
N ILE A 8 16.02 0.83 -8.20
CA ILE A 8 16.97 1.52 -9.07
C ILE A 8 18.40 1.41 -8.50
N THR A 9 18.61 1.73 -7.22
CA THR A 9 19.94 1.65 -6.59
C THR A 9 20.52 0.24 -6.62
N ARG A 10 19.70 -0.79 -6.37
CA ARG A 10 20.12 -2.20 -6.44
C ARG A 10 20.54 -2.59 -7.85
N HIS A 11 19.76 -2.22 -8.87
CA HIS A 11 20.06 -2.59 -10.25
C HIS A 11 21.24 -1.80 -10.83
N ALA A 12 21.38 -0.52 -10.48
CA ALA A 12 22.55 0.29 -10.85
C ALA A 12 23.84 -0.28 -10.24
N PHE A 13 23.83 -0.62 -8.94
CA PHE A 13 24.98 -1.24 -8.29
C PHE A 13 25.32 -2.60 -8.90
N ASN A 14 24.31 -3.46 -9.13
CA ASN A 14 24.54 -4.78 -9.75
C ASN A 14 25.04 -4.70 -11.18
N PHE A 15 24.64 -3.68 -11.94
CA PHE A 15 25.15 -3.46 -13.29
C PHE A 15 26.64 -3.14 -13.26
N LEU A 16 27.06 -2.20 -12.41
CA LEU A 16 28.48 -1.86 -12.23
C LEU A 16 29.29 -3.06 -11.73
N SER A 17 28.79 -3.76 -10.71
CA SER A 17 29.49 -4.93 -10.16
C SER A 17 29.62 -6.06 -11.18
N SER A 18 28.58 -6.31 -11.98
CA SER A 18 28.61 -7.37 -12.99
C SER A 18 29.50 -7.02 -14.18
N PHE A 19 29.58 -5.74 -14.54
CA PHE A 19 30.55 -5.27 -15.53
C PHE A 19 31.99 -5.47 -15.04
N THR A 20 32.28 -5.16 -13.76
CA THR A 20 33.58 -5.45 -13.17
C THR A 20 33.90 -6.95 -13.16
N VAL A 21 32.94 -7.79 -12.76
CA VAL A 21 33.10 -9.26 -12.78
C VAL A 21 33.37 -9.75 -14.21
N PHE A 22 32.66 -9.24 -15.21
CA PHE A 22 32.87 -9.57 -16.61
C PHE A 22 34.30 -9.25 -17.05
N ILE A 23 34.79 -8.02 -16.81
CA ILE A 23 36.15 -7.60 -17.18
C ILE A 23 37.21 -8.44 -16.47
N ILE A 24 37.07 -8.67 -15.16
CA ILE A 24 38.03 -9.49 -14.40
C ILE A 24 38.07 -10.92 -14.96
N THR A 25 36.91 -11.49 -15.27
CA THR A 25 36.79 -12.86 -15.79
C THR A 25 37.43 -12.99 -17.17
N VAL A 26 37.21 -12.03 -18.08
CA VAL A 26 37.79 -12.05 -19.43
C VAL A 26 39.31 -11.81 -19.42
N VAL A 27 39.81 -10.93 -18.54
CA VAL A 27 41.24 -10.55 -18.51
C VAL A 27 42.11 -11.56 -17.77
N ASN A 28 41.60 -12.14 -16.67
CA ASN A 28 42.42 -12.95 -15.75
C ASN A 28 42.18 -14.46 -15.89
N PHE A 29 41.15 -14.88 -16.62
CA PHE A 29 40.80 -16.28 -16.74
C PHE A 29 40.57 -16.66 -18.21
N ASP A 30 41.21 -17.75 -18.66
CA ASP A 30 40.95 -18.37 -19.97
C ASP A 30 39.66 -19.20 -19.96
N LEU A 31 38.58 -18.59 -19.45
CA LEU A 31 37.26 -19.18 -19.48
C LEU A 31 36.68 -18.95 -20.88
N GLY A 32 36.42 -20.05 -21.60
CA GLY A 32 35.85 -19.98 -22.94
C GLY A 32 34.55 -19.17 -23.00
N MET A 33 34.19 -18.73 -24.21
CA MET A 33 33.07 -17.81 -24.48
C MET A 33 31.71 -18.26 -23.90
N LEU A 34 31.53 -19.55 -23.61
CA LEU A 34 30.32 -20.10 -23.01
C LEU A 34 30.21 -19.90 -21.48
N PHE A 35 31.33 -19.87 -20.75
CA PHE A 35 31.30 -19.84 -19.27
C PHE A 35 31.21 -18.43 -18.69
N VAL A 36 31.84 -17.44 -19.34
CA VAL A 36 31.82 -16.03 -18.92
C VAL A 36 30.40 -15.47 -18.74
N PRO A 37 29.44 -15.63 -19.69
CA PRO A 37 28.09 -15.10 -19.51
C PRO A 37 27.34 -15.80 -18.35
N ILE A 38 27.54 -17.10 -18.16
CA ILE A 38 26.90 -17.86 -17.07
C ILE A 38 27.37 -17.33 -15.71
N ILE A 39 28.68 -17.16 -15.53
CA ILE A 39 29.28 -16.64 -14.30
C ILE A 39 28.77 -15.22 -14.02
N THR A 40 28.72 -14.37 -15.05
CA THR A 40 28.24 -12.98 -14.92
C THR A 40 26.77 -12.93 -14.50
N ILE A 41 25.90 -13.75 -15.11
CA ILE A 41 24.48 -13.85 -14.75
C ILE A 41 24.32 -14.40 -13.32
N ALA A 42 25.08 -15.42 -12.95
CA ALA A 42 25.05 -16.00 -11.61
C ALA A 42 25.49 -14.98 -10.55
N ALA A 43 26.58 -14.25 -10.79
CA ALA A 43 27.07 -13.18 -9.92
C ALA A 43 26.03 -12.07 -9.75
N TYR A 44 25.40 -11.62 -10.84
CA TYR A 44 24.32 -10.65 -10.81
C TYR A 44 23.15 -11.13 -9.92
N TYR A 45 22.71 -12.37 -10.12
CA TYR A 45 21.58 -12.94 -9.39
C TYR A 45 21.85 -13.04 -7.89
N LEU A 46 23.03 -13.54 -7.50
CA LEU A 46 23.47 -13.67 -6.12
C LEU A 46 23.56 -12.30 -5.44
N SER A 47 24.23 -11.34 -6.08
CA SER A 47 24.36 -9.97 -5.58
C SER A 47 22.99 -9.29 -5.41
N ASN A 48 22.09 -9.44 -6.39
CA ASN A 48 20.74 -8.90 -6.33
C ASN A 48 19.93 -9.46 -5.15
N LYS A 49 20.03 -10.77 -4.87
CA LYS A 49 19.41 -11.36 -3.68
C LYS A 49 20.03 -10.85 -2.37
N GLY A 50 21.35 -10.72 -2.32
CA GLY A 50 22.09 -10.18 -1.18
C GLY A 50 21.66 -8.76 -0.82
N ILE A 51 21.72 -7.84 -1.79
CA ILE A 51 21.34 -6.43 -1.62
C ILE A 51 19.86 -6.32 -1.22
N LYS A 52 18.96 -7.09 -1.86
CA LYS A 52 17.54 -7.09 -1.48
C LYS A 52 17.32 -7.53 -0.04
N SER A 53 18.02 -8.56 0.42
CA SER A 53 17.97 -9.03 1.81
C SER A 53 18.44 -7.95 2.77
N PHE A 54 19.54 -7.27 2.44
CA PHE A 54 20.05 -6.14 3.23
C PHE A 54 19.08 -4.96 3.29
N GLN A 55 18.49 -4.56 2.17
CA GLN A 55 17.48 -3.49 2.12
C GLN A 55 16.25 -3.82 2.98
N ILE A 56 15.77 -5.07 2.94
CA ILE A 56 14.66 -5.52 3.78
C ILE A 56 15.07 -5.48 5.26
N ARG A 57 16.25 -5.98 5.61
CA ARG A 57 16.79 -5.94 6.99
C ARG A 57 16.82 -4.53 7.53
N LYS A 58 17.41 -3.60 6.78
CA LYS A 58 17.51 -2.19 7.14
C LYS A 58 16.13 -1.60 7.39
N LYS A 59 15.20 -1.78 6.44
CA LYS A 59 13.82 -1.27 6.57
C LYS A 59 13.05 -1.89 7.73
N CYS A 60 13.23 -3.20 7.99
CA CYS A 60 12.64 -3.88 9.14
C CYS A 60 13.17 -3.30 10.47
N LYS A 61 14.46 -2.98 10.55
CA LYS A 61 15.08 -2.35 11.72
C LYS A 61 14.58 -0.93 11.94
N GLU A 62 14.53 -0.12 10.89
CA GLU A 62 13.98 1.26 10.93
C GLU A 62 12.52 1.27 11.38
N LEU A 63 11.74 0.31 10.89
CA LEU A 63 10.35 0.12 11.25
C LEU A 63 10.17 -0.79 12.47
N GLY A 64 11.21 -1.21 13.19
CA GLY A 64 11.16 -2.17 14.30
C GLY A 64 10.12 -3.31 14.16
N ILE A 65 10.03 -3.95 12.99
CA ILE A 65 9.16 -5.11 12.72
C ILE A 65 10.02 -6.29 12.31
N SER A 66 9.56 -7.51 12.58
CA SER A 66 10.26 -8.71 12.15
C SER A 66 10.18 -8.88 10.63
N ARG A 67 11.10 -9.65 10.05
CA ARG A 67 11.04 -9.98 8.61
C ARG A 67 9.82 -10.82 8.25
N SER A 68 9.35 -11.65 9.18
CA SER A 68 8.17 -12.50 8.96
C SER A 68 6.94 -11.62 8.80
N GLU A 69 6.73 -10.69 9.75
CA GLU A 69 5.64 -9.71 9.71
C GLU A 69 5.71 -8.86 8.44
N TYR A 70 6.89 -8.34 8.10
CA TYR A 70 7.08 -7.58 6.87
C TYR A 70 6.64 -8.37 5.63
N LYS A 71 6.96 -9.66 5.57
CA LYS A 71 6.59 -10.55 4.46
C LYS A 71 5.08 -10.82 4.45
N GLN A 72 4.46 -11.04 5.60
CA GLN A 72 3.02 -11.23 5.73
C GLN A 72 2.25 -9.98 5.30
N ILE A 73 2.61 -8.81 5.81
CA ILE A 73 2.02 -7.52 5.42
C ILE A 73 2.17 -7.29 3.91
N ALA A 74 3.36 -7.55 3.36
CA ALA A 74 3.61 -7.47 1.93
C ALA A 74 2.69 -8.41 1.11
N MET A 75 2.43 -9.61 1.61
CA MET A 75 1.51 -10.56 0.99
C MET A 75 0.07 -10.05 1.05
N GLN A 76 -0.37 -9.50 2.18
CA GLN A 76 -1.71 -8.93 2.32
C GLN A 76 -1.93 -7.71 1.44
N ILE A 77 -0.94 -6.82 1.33
CA ILE A 77 -0.98 -5.71 0.37
C ILE A 77 -1.14 -6.23 -1.07
N LYS A 78 -0.43 -7.30 -1.44
CA LYS A 78 -0.55 -7.89 -2.78
C LYS A 78 -1.97 -8.45 -3.02
N LYS A 79 -2.54 -9.16 -2.04
CA LYS A 79 -3.92 -9.66 -2.11
C LYS A 79 -4.93 -8.53 -2.21
N ALA A 80 -4.80 -7.52 -1.35
CA ALA A 80 -5.66 -6.34 -1.37
C ALA A 80 -5.60 -5.56 -2.69
N LYS A 81 -4.44 -5.51 -3.37
CA LYS A 81 -4.35 -4.94 -4.72
C LYS A 81 -5.13 -5.75 -5.75
N SER A 82 -5.15 -7.07 -5.62
CA SER A 82 -6.00 -7.94 -6.45
C SER A 82 -7.47 -7.66 -6.19
N HIS A 83 -7.89 -7.58 -4.92
CA HIS A 83 -9.26 -7.23 -4.54
C HIS A 83 -9.65 -5.82 -5.03
N LEU A 84 -8.77 -4.83 -4.92
CA LEU A 84 -8.98 -3.50 -5.47
C LEU A 84 -9.20 -3.54 -6.99
N HIS A 85 -8.44 -4.38 -7.71
CA HIS A 85 -8.62 -4.55 -9.14
C HIS A 85 -9.99 -5.16 -9.48
N SER A 86 -10.39 -6.23 -8.78
CA SER A 86 -11.74 -6.80 -8.92
C SER A 86 -12.83 -5.77 -8.63
N LEU A 87 -12.74 -5.04 -7.51
CA LEU A 87 -13.68 -3.98 -7.16
C LEU A 87 -13.76 -2.89 -8.25
N THR A 88 -12.60 -2.53 -8.81
CA THR A 88 -12.50 -1.57 -9.92
C THR A 88 -13.23 -2.05 -11.17
N GLN A 89 -13.04 -3.33 -11.54
CA GLN A 89 -13.71 -3.92 -12.69
C GLN A 89 -15.22 -3.99 -12.51
N GLN A 90 -15.69 -4.29 -11.30
CA GLN A 90 -17.11 -4.45 -11.03
C GLN A 90 -17.88 -3.12 -11.01
N PHE A 91 -17.29 -2.02 -10.52
CA PHE A 91 -18.03 -0.76 -10.48
C PHE A 91 -18.32 -0.20 -11.88
N ILE A 92 -17.54 -0.57 -12.90
CA ILE A 92 -17.79 -0.18 -14.29
C ILE A 92 -19.00 -0.95 -14.87
N GLN A 93 -19.31 -2.12 -14.31
CA GLN A 93 -20.36 -3.01 -14.81
C GLN A 93 -21.74 -2.76 -14.19
N VAL A 94 -21.82 -2.03 -13.07
CA VAL A 94 -23.12 -1.76 -12.44
C VAL A 94 -23.91 -0.70 -13.22
N ARG A 95 -25.19 -0.99 -13.48
CA ARG A 95 -26.08 -0.10 -14.27
C ARG A 95 -26.63 1.10 -13.49
N SER A 96 -26.61 1.04 -12.16
CA SER A 96 -27.19 2.08 -11.30
C SER A 96 -26.16 3.16 -10.96
N VAL A 97 -26.46 4.43 -11.28
CA VAL A 97 -25.61 5.60 -10.95
C VAL A 97 -25.29 5.67 -9.45
N ARG A 98 -26.27 5.35 -8.60
CA ARG A 98 -26.07 5.34 -7.14
C ARG A 98 -25.07 4.28 -6.72
N SER A 99 -25.15 3.09 -7.31
CA SER A 99 -24.24 1.98 -7.02
C SER A 99 -22.84 2.27 -7.56
N PHE A 100 -22.76 2.83 -8.78
CA PHE A 100 -21.52 3.30 -9.37
C PHE A 100 -20.79 4.29 -8.46
N LYS A 101 -21.50 5.31 -7.95
CA LYS A 101 -20.92 6.31 -7.04
C LYS A 101 -20.38 5.65 -5.77
N LEU A 102 -21.16 4.80 -5.12
CA LEU A 102 -20.76 4.10 -3.89
C LEU A 102 -19.49 3.28 -4.09
N LEU A 103 -19.46 2.44 -5.12
CA LEU A 103 -18.32 1.55 -5.40
C LEU A 103 -17.05 2.32 -5.83
N ASN A 104 -17.22 3.44 -6.54
CA ASN A 104 -16.10 4.33 -6.86
C ASN A 104 -15.48 4.94 -5.59
N GLU A 105 -16.29 5.37 -4.63
CA GLU A 105 -15.77 5.87 -3.34
C GLU A 105 -15.07 4.75 -2.54
N MET A 106 -15.67 3.55 -2.48
CA MET A 106 -15.02 2.37 -1.87
C MET A 106 -13.67 2.05 -2.53
N THR A 107 -13.58 2.15 -3.86
CA THR A 107 -12.34 1.95 -4.63
C THR A 107 -11.28 2.99 -4.26
N LYS A 108 -11.66 4.27 -4.16
CA LYS A 108 -10.76 5.36 -3.76
C LYS A 108 -10.23 5.17 -2.35
N ILE A 109 -11.11 4.86 -1.39
CA ILE A 109 -10.75 4.60 0.00
C ILE A 109 -9.80 3.40 0.08
N SER A 110 -10.14 2.30 -0.58
CA SER A 110 -9.30 1.09 -0.62
C SER A 110 -7.90 1.39 -1.15
N LYS A 111 -7.81 2.13 -2.24
CA LYS A 111 -6.52 2.56 -2.81
C LYS A 111 -5.71 3.41 -1.84
N ARG A 112 -6.36 4.31 -1.09
CA ARG A 112 -5.70 5.14 -0.06
C ARG A 112 -5.17 4.30 1.09
N ILE A 113 -5.98 3.41 1.68
CA ILE A 113 -5.55 2.53 2.78
C ILE A 113 -4.37 1.66 2.34
N ILE A 114 -4.47 1.01 1.18
CA ILE A 114 -3.38 0.18 0.62
C ILE A 114 -2.10 1.00 0.45
N ASN A 115 -2.19 2.24 -0.04
CA ASN A 115 -1.03 3.11 -0.22
C ASN A 115 -0.41 3.53 1.12
N ILE A 116 -1.22 3.89 2.12
CA ILE A 116 -0.76 4.26 3.46
C ILE A 116 0.05 3.12 4.07
N VAL A 117 -0.49 1.90 4.07
CA VAL A 117 0.19 0.71 4.60
C VAL A 117 1.40 0.32 3.74
N GLN A 118 1.35 0.53 2.43
CA GLN A 118 2.51 0.30 1.56
C GLN A 118 3.68 1.23 1.89
N MET A 119 3.40 2.48 2.25
CA MET A 119 4.40 3.47 2.65
C MET A 119 4.94 3.19 4.05
N ASN A 120 4.04 2.96 5.01
CA ASN A 120 4.38 2.58 6.39
C ASN A 120 3.70 1.25 6.78
N PRO A 121 4.42 0.11 6.65
CA PRO A 121 3.88 -1.22 6.98
C PRO A 121 3.35 -1.36 8.40
N ARG A 122 3.83 -0.58 9.38
CA ARG A 122 3.28 -0.64 10.75
C ARG A 122 1.81 -0.29 10.83
N LYS A 123 1.35 0.58 9.93
CA LYS A 123 -0.06 0.97 9.86
C LYS A 123 -0.99 -0.19 9.50
N PHE A 124 -0.45 -1.32 9.05
CA PHE A 124 -1.23 -2.53 8.83
C PHE A 124 -2.04 -2.93 10.09
N TYR A 125 -1.43 -2.82 11.28
CA TYR A 125 -2.08 -3.26 12.52
C TYR A 125 -3.27 -2.39 12.94
N SER A 126 -3.33 -1.12 12.51
CA SER A 126 -4.49 -0.26 12.80
C SER A 126 -5.64 -0.46 11.83
N VAL A 127 -5.43 -1.24 10.76
CA VAL A 127 -6.44 -1.54 9.73
C VAL A 127 -6.39 -3.01 9.32
N GLU A 128 -6.10 -3.91 10.25
CA GLU A 128 -5.93 -5.33 9.92
C GLU A 128 -7.23 -5.91 9.33
N ASP A 129 -8.37 -5.58 9.94
CA ASP A 129 -9.71 -6.01 9.50
C ASP A 129 -10.04 -5.56 8.08
N PHE A 130 -9.53 -4.41 7.64
CA PHE A 130 -9.68 -3.97 6.25
C PHE A 130 -9.12 -5.01 5.27
N PHE A 131 -7.91 -5.52 5.55
CA PHE A 131 -7.22 -6.46 4.66
C PHE A 131 -7.82 -7.87 4.71
N TYR A 132 -8.28 -8.30 5.88
CA TYR A 132 -8.77 -9.67 6.07
C TYR A 132 -10.28 -9.83 5.83
N SER A 133 -11.07 -8.78 6.10
CA SER A 133 -12.54 -8.88 6.13
C SER A 133 -13.21 -7.84 5.24
N HIS A 134 -12.97 -6.55 5.45
CA HIS A 134 -13.83 -5.52 4.86
C HIS A 134 -13.67 -5.42 3.34
N LEU A 135 -12.43 -5.32 2.83
CA LEU A 135 -12.20 -5.25 1.39
C LEU A 135 -12.58 -6.56 0.66
N PRO A 136 -12.19 -7.77 1.13
CA PRO A 136 -12.64 -9.02 0.51
C PRO A 136 -14.16 -9.15 0.47
N SER A 137 -14.85 -8.81 1.56
CA SER A 137 -16.32 -8.86 1.61
C SER A 137 -16.97 -7.87 0.65
N ALA A 138 -16.40 -6.66 0.53
CA ALA A 138 -16.88 -5.66 -0.42
C ALA A 138 -16.78 -6.17 -1.86
N VAL A 139 -15.67 -6.82 -2.21
CA VAL A 139 -15.50 -7.44 -3.54
C VAL A 139 -16.56 -8.51 -3.78
N GLN A 140 -16.71 -9.45 -2.85
CA GLN A 140 -17.66 -10.56 -3.00
C GLN A 140 -19.11 -10.07 -3.14
N LEU A 141 -19.54 -9.14 -2.29
CA LEU A 141 -20.89 -8.55 -2.37
C LEU A 141 -21.09 -7.79 -3.68
N THR A 142 -20.07 -7.08 -4.16
CA THR A 142 -20.15 -6.32 -5.40
C THR A 142 -20.22 -7.24 -6.62
N GLU A 143 -19.45 -8.33 -6.64
CA GLU A 143 -19.49 -9.34 -7.71
C GLU A 143 -20.89 -9.97 -7.80
N ASN A 144 -21.44 -10.41 -6.67
CA ASN A 144 -22.79 -10.98 -6.61
C ASN A 144 -23.86 -9.96 -7.03
N TYR A 145 -23.76 -8.72 -6.54
CA TYR A 145 -24.67 -7.64 -6.90
C TYR A 145 -24.62 -7.31 -8.40
N SER A 146 -23.41 -7.17 -8.97
CA SER A 146 -23.21 -6.88 -10.39
C SER A 146 -23.82 -7.97 -11.25
N MET A 147 -23.55 -9.24 -10.93
CA MET A 147 -24.10 -10.40 -11.63
C MET A 147 -25.63 -10.41 -11.61
N LEU A 148 -26.25 -10.28 -10.43
CA LEU A 148 -27.71 -10.34 -10.29
C LEU A 148 -28.41 -9.11 -10.88
N SER A 149 -27.82 -7.92 -10.75
CA SER A 149 -28.40 -6.68 -11.29
C SER A 149 -28.45 -6.63 -12.83
N GLN A 150 -27.64 -7.45 -13.50
CA GLN A 150 -27.65 -7.56 -14.96
C GLN A 150 -28.77 -8.46 -15.47
N GLN A 151 -29.23 -9.41 -14.66
CA GLN A 151 -30.29 -10.33 -15.02
C GLN A 151 -31.66 -9.63 -14.97
N GLN A 152 -32.45 -9.75 -16.05
CA GLN A 152 -33.80 -9.18 -16.11
C GLN A 152 -34.81 -10.15 -15.50
N VAL A 153 -34.74 -10.38 -14.19
CA VAL A 153 -35.66 -11.27 -13.48
C VAL A 153 -36.70 -10.43 -12.75
N LYS A 154 -38.00 -10.71 -12.96
CA LYS A 154 -39.12 -9.99 -12.36
C LYS A 154 -39.47 -10.48 -10.94
N ASP A 155 -38.51 -11.07 -10.24
CA ASP A 155 -38.73 -11.68 -8.94
C ASP A 155 -38.59 -10.64 -7.82
N SER A 156 -39.63 -10.54 -6.99
CA SER A 156 -39.66 -9.66 -5.81
C SER A 156 -38.53 -9.97 -4.83
N GLU A 157 -38.18 -11.25 -4.63
CA GLU A 157 -37.14 -11.70 -3.71
C GLU A 157 -35.75 -11.23 -4.18
N ILE A 158 -35.51 -11.26 -5.50
CA ILE A 158 -34.27 -10.75 -6.11
C ILE A 158 -34.16 -9.24 -5.91
N HIS A 159 -35.24 -8.49 -6.10
CA HIS A 159 -35.24 -7.04 -5.87
C HIS A 159 -34.94 -6.68 -4.41
N LEU A 160 -35.54 -7.40 -3.46
CA LEU A 160 -35.26 -7.21 -2.03
C LEU A 160 -33.80 -7.53 -1.71
N THR A 161 -33.30 -8.65 -2.20
CA THR A 161 -31.90 -9.08 -2.00
C THR A 161 -30.90 -8.07 -2.58
N LEU A 162 -31.18 -7.50 -3.76
CA LEU A 162 -30.35 -6.47 -4.37
C LEU A 162 -30.32 -5.18 -3.53
N GLU A 163 -31.46 -4.75 -2.99
CA GLU A 163 -31.55 -3.56 -2.15
C GLU A 163 -30.85 -3.77 -0.79
N ASP A 164 -31.02 -4.94 -0.18
CA ASP A 164 -30.31 -5.29 1.06
C ASP A 164 -28.80 -5.38 0.83
N THR A 165 -28.37 -5.98 -0.28
CA THR A 165 -26.94 -5.99 -0.67
C THR A 165 -26.41 -4.57 -0.83
N ARG A 166 -27.16 -3.68 -1.47
CA ARG A 166 -26.77 -2.27 -1.64
C ARG A 166 -26.69 -1.55 -0.29
N ARG A 167 -27.57 -1.85 0.66
CA ARG A 167 -27.58 -1.30 2.02
C ARG A 167 -26.37 -1.78 2.81
N THR A 168 -26.05 -3.07 2.72
CA THR A 168 -24.87 -3.68 3.34
C THR A 168 -23.57 -3.11 2.76
N LEU A 169 -23.47 -2.94 1.44
CA LEU A 169 -22.34 -2.28 0.79
C LEU A 169 -22.15 -0.84 1.30
N LYS A 170 -23.25 -0.13 1.60
CA LYS A 170 -23.18 1.21 2.19
C LYS A 170 -22.62 1.17 3.62
N GLY A 171 -23.08 0.25 4.46
CA GLY A 171 -22.52 0.07 5.82
C GLY A 171 -21.04 -0.32 5.79
N LEU A 172 -20.66 -1.16 4.82
CA LEU A 172 -19.27 -1.55 4.62
C LEU A 172 -18.39 -0.39 4.14
N HIS A 173 -18.92 0.48 3.28
CA HIS A 173 -18.25 1.73 2.91
C HIS A 173 -17.97 2.61 4.13
N GLU A 174 -18.96 2.81 5.01
CA GLU A 174 -18.79 3.58 6.25
C GLU A 174 -17.75 2.93 7.19
N THR A 175 -17.71 1.60 7.24
CA THR A 175 -16.68 0.85 7.98
C THR A 175 -15.28 1.09 7.38
N MET A 176 -15.14 1.04 6.06
CA MET A 176 -13.87 1.33 5.36
C MET A 176 -13.43 2.79 5.52
N GLU A 177 -14.36 3.74 5.67
CA GLU A 177 -14.01 5.13 6.03
C GLU A 177 -13.38 5.19 7.42
N ASN A 178 -13.87 4.40 8.38
CA ASN A 178 -13.29 4.32 9.72
C ASN A 178 -11.93 3.60 9.70
N ASP A 179 -11.75 2.58 8.87
CA ASP A 179 -10.42 2.00 8.63
C ASP A 179 -9.45 3.08 8.13
N LEU A 180 -9.86 3.89 7.16
CA LEU A 180 -9.02 4.98 6.65
C LEU A 180 -8.66 6.01 7.74
N LYS A 181 -9.61 6.36 8.62
CA LYS A 181 -9.33 7.23 9.77
C LYS A 181 -8.31 6.58 10.71
N SER A 182 -8.48 5.31 11.03
CA SER A 182 -7.57 4.54 11.90
C SER A 182 -6.16 4.41 11.29
N ALA A 183 -6.03 4.36 9.96
CA ALA A 183 -4.74 4.40 9.28
C ALA A 183 -4.04 5.77 9.38
N LEU A 184 -4.78 6.85 9.62
CA LEU A 184 -4.27 8.23 9.67
C LEU A 184 -4.15 8.77 11.09
N GLU A 185 -4.77 8.12 12.08
CA GLU A 185 -4.88 8.61 13.45
C GLU A 185 -3.54 9.01 14.07
N SER A 186 -2.52 8.15 13.97
CA SER A 186 -1.17 8.46 14.48
C SER A 186 -0.55 9.70 13.84
N ASP A 187 -0.83 9.97 12.56
CA ASP A 187 -0.27 11.13 11.87
C ASP A 187 -1.02 12.41 12.28
N LEU A 188 -2.34 12.29 12.51
CA LEU A 188 -3.18 13.39 12.97
C LEU A 188 -2.85 13.81 14.41
N GLU A 189 -2.61 12.85 15.29
CA GLU A 189 -2.20 13.12 16.68
C GLU A 189 -0.86 13.86 16.73
N ASN A 190 0.13 13.36 16.00
CA ASN A 190 1.44 14.01 15.88
C ASN A 190 1.32 15.43 15.33
N LEU A 191 0.51 15.64 14.27
CA LEU A 191 0.27 16.96 13.70
C LEU A 191 -0.38 17.92 14.71
N LYS A 192 -1.32 17.43 15.53
CA LYS A 192 -1.98 18.24 16.56
C LYS A 192 -0.99 18.70 17.63
N ILE A 193 -0.13 17.81 18.11
CA ILE A 193 0.94 18.14 19.07
C ILE A 193 1.89 19.19 18.48
N GLU A 194 2.31 19.01 17.24
CA GLU A 194 3.20 19.95 16.55
C GLU A 194 2.55 21.34 16.40
N LEU A 195 1.27 21.38 16.03
CA LEU A 195 0.51 22.63 15.95
C LEU A 195 0.38 23.33 17.31
N ASP A 196 0.11 22.59 18.38
CA ASP A 196 -0.03 23.16 19.72
C ASP A 196 1.32 23.68 20.24
N TYR A 197 2.42 22.99 19.96
CA TYR A 197 3.78 23.45 20.25
C TYR A 197 4.11 24.76 19.51
N VAL A 198 3.85 24.82 18.20
CA VAL A 198 4.10 26.04 17.40
C VAL A 198 3.28 27.22 17.89
N LYS A 199 2.01 27.01 18.24
CA LYS A 199 1.17 28.05 18.85
C LYS A 199 1.74 28.56 20.17
N PHE A 200 2.20 27.65 21.03
CA PHE A 200 2.79 28.00 22.31
C PHE A 200 4.07 28.86 22.15
N GLU A 201 4.97 28.46 21.26
CA GLU A 201 6.19 29.23 20.99
C GLU A 201 5.91 30.60 20.35
N ASN A 202 4.95 30.69 19.42
CA ASN A 202 4.53 31.98 18.85
C ASN A 202 3.95 32.91 19.92
N ALA A 203 3.10 32.41 20.82
CA ALA A 203 2.55 33.20 21.91
C ALA A 203 3.62 33.65 22.92
N LYS A 204 4.66 32.85 23.13
CA LYS A 204 5.84 33.21 23.93
C LYS A 204 6.66 34.31 23.25
N GLN A 205 6.88 34.20 21.94
CA GLN A 205 7.61 35.20 21.16
C GLN A 205 6.87 36.54 21.11
N GLN A 206 5.55 36.54 20.92
CA GLN A 206 4.72 37.75 20.97
C GLN A 206 4.84 38.47 22.31
N ARG A 207 4.72 37.73 23.43
CA ARG A 207 4.93 38.28 24.77
C ARG A 207 6.32 38.87 24.97
N GLN A 208 7.36 38.25 24.40
CA GLN A 208 8.73 38.79 24.47
C GLN A 208 8.91 40.06 23.63
N ILE A 209 8.18 40.21 22.51
CA ILE A 209 8.21 41.42 21.68
C ILE A 209 7.49 42.56 22.41
N GLU A 210 6.32 42.29 23.01
CA GLU A 210 5.58 43.27 23.83
C GLU A 210 6.45 43.79 24.99
N LEU A 211 7.10 42.91 25.74
CA LEU A 211 8.01 43.27 26.84
C LEU A 211 9.26 44.06 26.39
N ARG A 212 9.62 44.01 25.10
CA ARG A 212 10.79 44.73 24.54
C ARG A 212 10.40 46.03 23.84
N GLY A 213 9.14 46.17 23.40
CA GLY A 213 8.61 47.37 22.75
C GLY A 213 8.13 48.45 23.72
N ASP A 214 8.02 48.14 25.02
CA ASP A 214 7.58 49.05 26.07
C ASP A 214 8.74 49.85 26.73
N LYS A 215 9.78 50.19 25.94
CA LYS A 215 10.94 51.01 26.37
C LYS A 215 11.15 52.23 25.51
#